data_AF-A0A8J8EYH9-F1
#
_entry.id   AF-A0A8J8EYH9-F1
#
_cell.length_a   1.000
_cell.length_b   1.000
_cell.length_c   1.000
_cell.angle_alpha   90.00
_cell.angle_beta   90.00
_cell.angle_gamma   90.00
#
_symmetry.space_group_name_H-M   'P 1'
#
loop_
_entity.id
_entity.type
_entity.pdbx_description
1 polymer ?
#
loop_
_entity_poly.entity_id
_entity_poly.type
_entity_poly.pdbx_seq_one_letter_code
_entity_poly.pdbx_strand_id
1 'polypeptide(L)'
;MGVETLVLLTLVVVLAMIVLVLWRNNQQLIRENTEFKTKLGLLEENLRKEYEVKLQEWKQKAEKEIRKDAISRSSSTILGRVGEQLAPLLMFSNYRINPKDVRFIGTPIDFIAFKGLEEGNPEEVIFIEVKSGKTKTLTKREKQIKELIENKKVRWITFHTQSEIQKLENAVSNEIEKEEDRNE
;
A
#
# COMPACT_ATOMS: atom_id res chain seq x y z
N MET A 1 44.88 -91.94 18.60
CA MET A 1 43.81 -91.01 19.02
C MET A 1 44.30 -89.63 19.50
N GLY A 2 45.60 -89.30 19.47
CA GLY A 2 46.13 -88.04 20.05
C GLY A 2 46.38 -86.88 19.09
N VAL A 3 46.57 -87.12 17.78
CA VAL A 3 46.94 -86.06 16.81
C VAL A 3 45.71 -85.39 16.20
N GLU A 4 44.68 -86.16 15.83
CA GLU A 4 43.43 -85.65 15.25
C GLU A 4 42.68 -84.73 16.22
N THR A 5 42.65 -85.09 17.51
CA THR A 5 42.05 -84.28 18.58
C THR A 5 42.80 -82.97 18.81
N LEU A 6 44.14 -82.99 18.72
CA LEU A 6 44.97 -81.79 18.81
C LEU A 6 44.74 -80.85 17.62
N VAL A 7 44.64 -81.39 16.40
CA VAL A 7 44.35 -80.60 15.18
C VAL A 7 42.95 -79.99 15.24
N LEU A 8 41.95 -80.73 15.71
CA LEU A 8 40.60 -80.20 15.91
C LEU A 8 40.58 -79.07 16.95
N LEU A 9 41.31 -79.23 18.06
CA LEU A 9 41.39 -78.23 19.11
C LEU A 9 42.05 -76.93 18.62
N THR A 10 43.13 -77.02 17.84
CA THR A 10 43.79 -75.82 17.27
C THR A 10 42.89 -75.12 16.25
N LEU A 11 42.17 -75.86 15.40
CA LEU A 11 41.21 -75.28 14.46
C LEU A 11 40.06 -74.56 15.18
N VAL A 12 39.54 -75.12 16.27
CA VAL A 12 38.51 -74.48 17.08
C VAL A 12 39.02 -73.20 17.73
N VAL A 13 40.25 -73.20 18.25
CA VAL A 13 40.88 -72.00 18.85
C VAL A 13 41.12 -70.93 17.79
N VAL A 14 41.58 -71.29 16.60
CA VAL A 14 41.76 -70.35 15.47
C VAL A 14 40.41 -69.78 15.02
N LEU A 15 39.38 -70.62 14.89
CA LEU A 15 38.03 -70.18 14.55
C LEU A 15 37.48 -69.21 15.60
N ALA A 16 37.65 -69.53 16.89
CA ALA A 16 37.23 -68.66 17.98
C ALA A 16 37.98 -67.32 17.96
N MET A 17 39.29 -67.31 17.69
CA MET A 17 40.06 -66.08 17.51
C MET A 17 39.55 -65.25 16.33
N ILE A 18 39.25 -65.89 15.19
CA ILE A 18 38.70 -65.21 14.01
C ILE A 18 37.35 -64.59 14.35
N VAL A 19 36.44 -65.34 14.97
CA VAL A 19 35.12 -64.83 15.39
C VAL A 19 35.26 -63.65 16.34
N LEU A 20 36.21 -63.70 17.27
CA LEU A 20 36.45 -62.63 18.24
C LEU A 20 37.01 -61.37 17.56
N VAL A 21 37.93 -61.51 16.60
CA VAL A 21 38.45 -60.40 15.80
C VAL A 21 37.33 -59.79 14.93
N LEU A 22 36.53 -60.61 14.25
CA LEU A 22 35.40 -60.15 13.44
C LEU A 22 34.36 -59.43 14.30
N TRP A 23 34.03 -59.99 15.46
CA TRP A 23 33.11 -59.37 16.40
C TRP A 23 33.65 -58.04 16.91
N ARG A 24 34.94 -57.97 17.28
CA ARG A 24 35.60 -56.73 17.72
C ARG A 24 35.58 -55.65 16.64
N ASN A 25 35.91 -55.99 15.40
CA ASN A 25 35.89 -55.04 14.28
C ASN A 25 34.46 -54.55 13.99
N ASN A 26 33.47 -55.45 14.04
CA ASN A 26 32.07 -55.08 13.85
C ASN A 26 31.57 -54.16 14.98
N GLN A 27 31.96 -54.42 16.22
CA GLN A 27 31.66 -53.55 17.37
C GLN A 27 32.28 -52.16 17.21
N GLN A 28 33.49 -52.05 16.67
CA GLN A 28 34.13 -50.76 16.39
C GLN A 28 33.37 -49.98 15.31
N LEU A 29 33.02 -50.62 14.20
CA LEU A 29 32.25 -50.00 13.12
C LEU A 29 30.87 -49.50 13.58
N ILE A 30 30.21 -50.25 14.46
CA ILE A 30 28.93 -49.83 15.04
C ILE A 30 29.13 -48.56 15.87
N ARG A 31 30.17 -48.51 16.70
CA ARG A 31 30.48 -47.33 17.54
C ARG A 31 30.76 -46.09 16.69
N GLU A 32 31.65 -46.21 15.71
CA GLU A 32 32.01 -45.10 14.81
C GLU A 32 30.79 -44.58 14.04
N ASN A 33 29.94 -45.48 13.52
CA ASN A 33 28.71 -45.07 12.85
C ASN A 33 27.71 -44.40 13.79
N THR A 34 27.59 -44.86 15.04
CA THR A 34 26.73 -44.19 16.03
C THR A 34 27.24 -42.80 16.37
N GLU A 35 28.55 -42.63 16.59
CA GLU A 35 29.17 -41.34 16.85
C GLU A 35 29.05 -40.38 15.65
N PHE A 36 29.18 -40.91 14.43
CA PHE A 36 29.00 -40.12 13.23
C PHE A 36 27.54 -39.65 13.08
N LYS A 37 26.57 -40.54 13.32
CA LYS A 37 25.14 -40.19 13.30
C LYS A 37 24.80 -39.14 14.36
N THR A 38 25.36 -39.24 15.57
CA THR A 38 25.10 -38.23 16.61
C THR A 38 25.72 -36.88 16.25
N LYS A 39 26.94 -36.85 15.72
CA LYS A 39 27.57 -35.61 15.23
C LYS A 39 26.79 -34.96 14.09
N LEU A 40 26.27 -35.76 13.15
CA LEU A 40 25.41 -35.27 12.07
C LEU A 40 24.12 -34.64 12.62
N GLY A 41 23.43 -35.33 13.55
CA GLY A 41 22.23 -34.78 14.17
C GLY A 41 22.48 -33.48 14.92
N LEU A 42 23.61 -33.38 15.65
CA LEU A 42 24.04 -32.16 16.34
C LEU A 42 24.34 -31.03 15.36
N LEU A 43 25.02 -31.34 14.24
CA LEU A 43 25.31 -30.36 13.21
C LEU A 43 24.02 -29.84 12.57
N GLU A 44 23.10 -30.74 12.21
CA GLU A 44 21.78 -30.38 11.66
C GLU A 44 20.96 -29.53 12.63
N GLU A 45 20.97 -29.86 13.92
CA GLU A 45 20.28 -29.08 14.95
C GLU A 45 20.87 -27.67 15.09
N ASN A 46 22.20 -27.55 15.12
CA ASN A 46 22.88 -26.26 15.19
C ASN A 46 22.61 -25.42 13.94
N LEU A 47 22.68 -26.04 12.77
CA LEU A 47 22.40 -25.39 11.49
C LEU A 47 20.95 -24.89 11.46
N ARG A 48 20.01 -25.71 11.92
CA ARG A 48 18.60 -25.35 12.03
C ARG A 48 18.39 -24.17 12.97
N LYS A 49 19.00 -24.18 14.15
CA LYS A 49 18.94 -23.06 15.11
C LYS A 49 19.48 -21.77 14.49
N GLU A 50 20.62 -21.85 13.79
CA GLU A 50 21.21 -20.70 13.10
C GLU A 50 20.29 -20.14 12.01
N TYR A 51 19.68 -21.02 11.20
CA TYR A 51 18.71 -20.61 10.18
C TYR A 51 17.42 -20.03 10.78
N GLU A 52 16.94 -20.57 11.90
CA GLU A 52 15.79 -20.03 12.62
C GLU A 52 16.07 -18.60 13.11
N VAL A 53 17.25 -18.35 13.69
CA VAL A 53 17.68 -17.00 14.11
C VAL A 53 17.76 -16.06 12.91
N LYS A 54 18.45 -16.47 11.83
CA LYS A 54 18.58 -15.66 10.60
C LYS A 54 17.21 -15.36 9.97
N LEU A 55 16.29 -16.32 9.98
CA LEU A 55 14.93 -16.14 9.48
C LEU A 55 14.15 -15.14 10.34
N GLN A 56 14.26 -15.22 11.67
CA GLN A 56 13.63 -14.26 12.57
C GLN A 56 14.18 -12.85 12.37
N GLU A 57 15.50 -12.70 12.25
CA GLU A 57 16.12 -11.40 11.94
C GLU A 57 15.66 -10.84 10.59
N TRP A 58 15.62 -11.69 9.56
CA TRP A 58 15.13 -11.29 8.24
C TRP A 58 13.67 -10.85 8.30
N LYS A 59 12.79 -11.61 8.99
CA LYS A 59 11.39 -11.25 9.18
C LYS A 59 11.24 -9.89 9.87
N GLN A 60 11.98 -9.65 10.95
CA GLN A 60 11.94 -8.37 11.67
C GLN A 60 12.42 -7.20 10.79
N LYS A 61 13.47 -7.40 9.99
CA LYS A 61 13.96 -6.37 9.04
C LYS A 61 12.94 -6.11 7.94
N ALA A 62 12.40 -7.15 7.33
CA ALA A 62 11.38 -7.05 6.29
C ALA A 62 10.10 -6.37 6.82
N GLU A 63 9.63 -6.73 8.02
CA GLU A 63 8.47 -6.10 8.65
C GLU A 63 8.73 -4.62 8.96
N LYS A 64 9.93 -4.25 9.42
CA LYS A 64 10.31 -2.84 9.62
C LYS A 64 10.31 -2.06 8.32
N GLU A 65 10.86 -2.61 7.24
CA GLU A 65 10.87 -1.95 5.94
C GLU A 65 9.47 -1.86 5.32
N ILE A 66 8.67 -2.93 5.39
CA ILE A 66 7.26 -2.92 4.97
C ILE A 66 6.46 -1.91 5.80
N ARG A 67 6.68 -1.83 7.12
CA ARG A 67 6.03 -0.85 7.99
C ARG A 67 6.47 0.57 7.65
N LYS A 68 7.76 0.83 7.43
CA LYS A 68 8.26 2.14 7.00
C LYS A 68 7.72 2.56 5.65
N ASP A 69 7.67 1.64 4.70
CA ASP A 69 7.19 1.89 3.34
C ASP A 69 5.66 2.05 3.32
N ALA A 70 4.94 1.25 4.10
CA ALA A 70 3.50 1.44 4.34
C ALA A 70 3.23 2.78 5.04
N ILE A 71 4.02 3.17 6.05
CA ILE A 71 3.93 4.49 6.68
C ILE A 71 4.29 5.59 5.68
N SER A 72 5.30 5.43 4.82
CA SER A 72 5.71 6.45 3.84
C SER A 72 4.67 6.65 2.74
N ARG A 73 4.14 5.56 2.17
CA ARG A 73 3.10 5.61 1.14
C ARG A 73 1.77 6.05 1.72
N SER A 74 1.37 5.50 2.88
CA SER A 74 0.17 5.95 3.58
C SER A 74 0.31 7.39 4.03
N SER A 75 1.43 7.85 4.57
CA SER A 75 1.61 9.26 4.95
C SER A 75 1.62 10.17 3.74
N SER A 76 2.13 9.77 2.58
CA SER A 76 2.09 10.62 1.38
C SER A 76 0.67 10.75 0.81
N THR A 77 -0.09 9.66 0.81
CA THR A 77 -1.49 9.64 0.35
C THR A 77 -2.43 10.24 1.39
N ILE A 78 -2.20 9.98 2.68
CA ILE A 78 -2.91 10.56 3.81
C ILE A 78 -2.57 12.04 3.91
N LEU A 79 -1.32 12.48 3.83
CA LEU A 79 -0.95 13.90 3.78
C LEU A 79 -1.40 14.55 2.47
N GLY A 80 -1.56 13.79 1.39
CA GLY A 80 -2.21 14.21 0.15
C GLY A 80 -3.67 14.59 0.38
N ARG A 81 -4.44 13.62 0.91
CA ARG A 81 -5.86 13.72 1.21
C ARG A 81 -6.16 14.65 2.39
N VAL A 82 -5.31 14.65 3.41
CA VAL A 82 -5.35 15.55 4.56
C VAL A 82 -4.88 16.93 4.13
N GLY A 83 -3.91 17.06 3.23
CA GLY A 83 -3.53 18.35 2.64
C GLY A 83 -4.66 18.98 1.84
N GLU A 84 -5.44 18.20 1.09
CA GLU A 84 -6.70 18.64 0.48
C GLU A 84 -7.71 19.10 1.54
N GLN A 85 -7.91 18.33 2.61
CA GLN A 85 -8.86 18.69 3.68
C GLN A 85 -8.38 19.83 4.60
N LEU A 86 -7.07 20.02 4.76
CA LEU A 86 -6.43 21.04 5.59
C LEU A 86 -6.05 22.30 4.80
N ALA A 87 -6.13 22.28 3.46
CA ALA A 87 -5.87 23.45 2.64
C ALA A 87 -6.64 24.70 3.13
N PRO A 88 -7.93 24.62 3.51
CA PRO A 88 -8.64 25.73 4.14
C PRO A 88 -7.95 26.32 5.38
N LEU A 89 -7.33 25.50 6.22
CA LEU A 89 -6.62 25.94 7.43
C LEU A 89 -5.24 26.55 7.12
N LEU A 90 -4.52 26.03 6.12
CA LEU A 90 -3.24 26.59 5.67
C LEU A 90 -3.42 27.91 4.91
N MET A 91 -4.53 28.08 4.19
CA MET A 91 -4.86 29.34 3.49
C MET A 91 -5.07 30.52 4.43
N PHE A 92 -5.61 30.27 5.63
CA PHE A 92 -5.76 31.29 6.68
C PHE A 92 -4.42 31.93 7.07
N SER A 93 -3.39 31.11 7.30
CA SER A 93 -2.08 31.59 7.77
C SER A 93 -1.29 32.36 6.71
N ASN A 94 -1.40 31.97 5.43
CA ASN A 94 -0.55 32.51 4.36
C ASN A 94 -1.25 33.60 3.53
N TYR A 95 -2.57 33.54 3.38
CA TYR A 95 -3.34 34.41 2.47
C TYR A 95 -4.45 35.20 3.17
N ARG A 96 -4.59 35.09 4.49
CA ARG A 96 -5.62 35.77 5.31
C ARG A 96 -7.04 35.54 4.80
N ILE A 97 -7.32 34.32 4.35
CA ILE A 97 -8.66 33.89 3.91
C ILE A 97 -9.35 33.22 5.10
N ASN A 98 -10.55 33.67 5.47
CA ASN A 98 -11.33 33.01 6.49
C ASN A 98 -11.75 31.61 6.00
N PRO A 99 -11.52 30.52 6.75
CA PRO A 99 -11.94 29.17 6.35
C PRO A 99 -13.44 29.06 6.05
N LYS A 100 -14.28 29.91 6.68
CA LYS A 100 -15.73 29.97 6.43
C LYS A 100 -16.09 30.55 5.07
N ASP A 101 -15.19 31.29 4.44
CA ASP A 101 -15.36 31.84 3.09
C ASP A 101 -14.97 30.83 2.00
N VAL A 102 -14.39 29.69 2.37
CA VAL A 102 -13.88 28.69 1.43
C VAL A 102 -14.95 27.63 1.15
N ARG A 103 -15.14 27.28 -0.12
CA ARG A 103 -16.01 26.19 -0.59
C ARG A 103 -15.21 25.22 -1.45
N PHE A 104 -15.38 23.94 -1.19
CA PHE A 104 -14.83 22.87 -2.00
C PHE A 104 -15.67 22.66 -3.27
N ILE A 105 -15.01 22.51 -4.41
CA ILE A 105 -15.61 22.22 -5.72
C ILE A 105 -15.08 20.87 -6.24
N GLY A 106 -13.75 20.69 -6.24
CA GLY A 106 -13.06 19.52 -6.78
C GLY A 106 -12.55 19.68 -8.23
N THR A 107 -12.00 18.62 -8.82
CA THR A 107 -11.35 18.69 -10.13
C THR A 107 -12.24 19.32 -11.21
N PRO A 108 -11.73 20.28 -12.01
CA PRO A 108 -10.32 20.69 -12.16
C PRO A 108 -9.86 21.90 -11.33
N ILE A 109 -10.67 22.41 -10.38
CA ILE A 109 -10.28 23.48 -9.44
C ILE A 109 -10.82 23.11 -8.05
N ASP A 110 -9.94 22.75 -7.13
CA ASP A 110 -10.36 22.19 -5.84
C ASP A 110 -11.25 23.10 -4.97
N PHE A 111 -10.95 24.40 -4.88
CA PHE A 111 -11.69 25.33 -4.01
C PHE A 111 -11.98 26.69 -4.67
N ILE A 112 -13.02 27.35 -4.14
CA ILE A 112 -13.29 28.78 -4.33
C ILE A 112 -13.37 29.45 -2.96
N ALA A 113 -12.79 30.64 -2.82
CA ALA A 113 -12.87 31.45 -1.62
C ALA A 113 -13.54 32.79 -1.91
N PHE A 114 -14.47 33.20 -1.06
CA PHE A 114 -15.16 34.50 -1.12
C PHE A 114 -14.61 35.42 -0.03
N LYS A 115 -13.37 35.88 -0.20
CA LYS A 115 -12.63 36.56 0.86
C LYS A 115 -13.39 37.77 1.40
N GLY A 116 -13.58 37.83 2.72
CA GLY A 116 -14.23 38.94 3.42
C GLY A 116 -15.76 38.80 3.48
N LEU A 117 -16.33 37.71 2.96
CA LEU A 117 -17.78 37.50 2.92
C LEU A 117 -18.34 37.29 4.32
N GLU A 118 -17.72 36.44 5.14
CA GLU A 118 -18.13 36.19 6.53
C GLU A 118 -18.03 37.47 7.38
N GLU A 119 -17.02 38.31 7.17
CA GLU A 119 -16.87 39.59 7.86
C GLU A 119 -17.81 40.69 7.35
N GLY A 120 -18.62 40.40 6.31
CA GLY A 120 -19.55 41.36 5.71
C GLY A 120 -18.88 42.43 4.85
N ASN A 121 -17.61 42.25 4.49
CA ASN A 121 -16.86 43.13 3.61
C ASN A 121 -16.21 42.32 2.45
N PRO A 122 -16.99 41.90 1.44
CA PRO A 122 -16.46 41.06 0.36
C PRO A 122 -15.37 41.79 -0.45
N GLU A 123 -14.21 41.18 -0.56
CA GLU A 123 -13.03 41.76 -1.22
C GLU A 123 -12.76 41.12 -2.59
N GLU A 124 -12.73 39.79 -2.64
CA GLU A 124 -12.24 39.05 -3.80
C GLU A 124 -12.82 37.63 -3.86
N VAL A 125 -13.03 37.13 -5.08
CA VAL A 125 -13.33 35.71 -5.34
C VAL A 125 -12.08 35.02 -5.87
N ILE A 126 -11.56 34.05 -5.13
CA ILE A 126 -10.26 33.41 -5.40
C ILE A 126 -10.50 31.94 -5.76
N PHE A 127 -9.96 31.51 -6.90
CA PHE A 127 -9.96 30.10 -7.32
C PHE A 127 -8.66 29.44 -6.89
N ILE A 128 -8.75 28.30 -6.22
CA ILE A 128 -7.60 27.62 -5.61
C ILE A 128 -7.55 26.17 -6.07
N GLU A 129 -6.39 25.76 -6.59
CA GLU A 129 -6.05 24.37 -6.88
C GLU A 129 -4.95 23.93 -5.90
N VAL A 130 -5.12 22.78 -5.25
CA VAL A 130 -4.21 22.29 -4.22
C VAL A 130 -3.36 21.16 -4.78
N LYS A 131 -2.04 21.37 -4.83
CA LYS A 131 -1.08 20.30 -5.17
C LYS A 131 -0.40 19.81 -3.89
N SER A 132 -0.77 18.60 -3.47
CA SER A 132 -0.26 17.98 -2.24
C SER A 132 0.96 17.07 -2.46
N GLY A 133 1.30 16.75 -3.71
CA GLY A 133 2.41 15.86 -4.09
C GLY A 133 3.71 16.55 -4.57
N LYS A 134 4.71 15.76 -4.95
CA LYS A 134 6.00 16.25 -5.51
C LYS A 134 5.83 17.05 -6.82
N THR A 135 4.76 16.80 -7.55
CA THR A 135 4.44 17.48 -8.81
C THR A 135 3.72 18.80 -8.51
N LYS A 136 4.44 19.90 -8.69
CA LYS A 136 3.90 21.28 -8.53
C LYS A 136 3.23 21.82 -9.79
N THR A 137 3.23 21.07 -10.88
CA THR A 137 2.79 21.56 -12.20
C THR A 137 1.29 21.36 -12.39
N LEU A 138 0.61 22.39 -12.90
CA LEU A 138 -0.80 22.30 -13.29
C LEU A 138 -0.99 21.35 -14.49
N THR A 139 -2.08 20.59 -14.48
CA THR A 139 -2.52 19.80 -15.63
C THR A 139 -2.93 20.69 -16.80
N LYS A 140 -3.04 20.14 -18.02
CA LYS A 140 -3.47 20.91 -19.20
C LYS A 140 -4.83 21.58 -18.98
N ARG A 141 -5.78 20.88 -18.33
CA ARG A 141 -7.13 21.39 -18.04
C ARG A 141 -7.10 22.51 -17.01
N GLU A 142 -6.34 22.33 -15.92
CA GLU A 142 -6.13 23.38 -14.90
C GLU A 142 -5.51 24.64 -15.51
N LYS A 143 -4.50 24.48 -16.39
CA LYS A 143 -3.86 25.62 -17.08
C LYS A 143 -4.85 26.41 -17.93
N GLN A 144 -5.71 25.72 -18.68
CA GLN A 144 -6.73 26.37 -19.50
C GLN A 144 -7.71 27.18 -18.65
N ILE A 145 -8.10 26.66 -17.49
CA ILE A 145 -9.02 27.38 -16.58
C ILE A 145 -8.32 28.56 -15.92
N LYS A 146 -7.08 28.39 -15.46
CA LYS A 146 -6.25 29.49 -14.96
C LYS A 146 -6.17 30.63 -15.97
N GLU A 147 -5.92 30.31 -17.24
CA GLU A 147 -5.86 31.30 -18.32
C GLU A 147 -7.20 32.01 -18.55
N LEU A 148 -8.34 31.33 -18.45
CA LEU A 148 -9.67 31.97 -18.52
C LEU A 148 -9.86 32.97 -17.36
N ILE A 149 -9.48 32.58 -16.14
CA ILE A 149 -9.60 33.43 -14.95
C ILE A 149 -8.67 34.65 -15.04
N GLU A 150 -7.39 34.45 -15.38
CA GLU A 150 -6.40 35.53 -15.53
C GLU A 150 -6.78 36.52 -16.63
N ASN A 151 -7.39 36.03 -17.71
CA ASN A 151 -7.96 36.87 -18.77
C ASN A 151 -9.35 37.45 -18.44
N LYS A 152 -9.81 37.35 -17.19
CA LYS A 152 -11.10 37.87 -16.70
C LYS A 152 -12.32 37.36 -17.46
N LYS A 153 -12.25 36.16 -18.05
CA LYS A 153 -13.36 35.49 -18.74
C LYS A 153 -14.28 34.77 -17.74
N VAL A 154 -14.72 35.50 -16.71
CA VAL A 154 -15.59 35.01 -15.63
C VAL A 154 -16.93 35.76 -15.70
N ARG A 155 -18.05 35.05 -15.57
CA ARG A 155 -19.40 35.59 -15.73
C ARG A 155 -20.31 35.14 -14.60
N TRP A 156 -21.13 36.05 -14.10
CA TRP A 156 -22.25 35.75 -13.20
C TRP A 156 -23.51 35.40 -14.01
N ILE A 157 -24.21 34.34 -13.62
CA ILE A 157 -25.53 33.97 -14.16
C ILE A 157 -26.43 33.64 -12.98
N THR A 158 -27.57 34.34 -12.87
CA THR A 158 -28.65 33.95 -11.97
C THR A 158 -29.66 33.11 -12.74
N PHE A 159 -29.87 31.87 -12.33
CA PHE A 159 -30.84 30.97 -12.94
C PHE A 159 -32.03 30.78 -12.01
N HIS A 160 -33.22 31.20 -12.44
CA HIS A 160 -34.46 31.04 -11.68
C HIS A 160 -35.18 29.79 -12.19
N THR A 161 -35.02 28.68 -11.48
CA THR A 161 -35.54 27.37 -11.90
C THR A 161 -37.04 27.40 -12.19
N GLN A 162 -37.84 28.10 -11.38
CA GLN A 162 -39.29 28.09 -11.52
C GLN A 162 -39.78 28.82 -12.78
N SER A 163 -39.15 29.93 -13.15
CA SER A 163 -39.50 30.63 -14.40
C SER A 163 -39.11 29.86 -15.64
N GLU A 164 -38.04 29.07 -15.58
CA GLU A 164 -37.60 28.25 -16.71
C GLU A 164 -38.43 26.98 -16.85
N ILE A 165 -38.82 26.34 -15.74
CA ILE A 165 -39.81 25.25 -15.76
C ILE A 165 -41.12 25.73 -16.37
N GLN A 166 -41.63 26.90 -15.96
CA GLN A 166 -42.87 27.44 -16.52
C GLN A 166 -42.78 27.70 -18.04
N LYS A 167 -41.64 28.21 -18.52
CA LYS A 167 -41.42 28.39 -19.97
C LYS A 167 -41.42 27.05 -20.71
N LEU A 168 -40.81 26.02 -20.13
CA LEU A 168 -40.80 24.67 -20.70
C LEU A 168 -42.21 24.07 -20.71
N GLU A 169 -42.96 24.17 -19.61
CA GLU A 169 -44.34 23.71 -19.53
C GLU A 169 -45.21 24.38 -20.60
N ASN A 170 -45.13 25.71 -20.72
CA ASN A 170 -45.88 26.46 -21.73
C ASN A 170 -45.46 26.07 -23.16
N ALA A 171 -44.17 25.83 -23.40
CA ALA A 171 -43.69 25.38 -24.71
C ALA A 171 -44.22 23.98 -25.07
N VAL A 172 -44.28 23.07 -24.10
CA VAL A 172 -44.83 21.72 -24.29
C VAL A 172 -46.35 21.77 -24.54
N SER A 173 -47.10 22.54 -23.75
CA SER A 173 -48.55 22.70 -23.96
C SER A 173 -48.87 23.26 -25.34
N ASN A 174 -48.14 24.29 -25.78
CA ASN A 174 -48.33 24.87 -27.12
C ASN A 174 -47.99 23.90 -28.27
N GLU A 175 -47.09 22.94 -28.05
CA GLU A 175 -46.74 21.94 -29.07
C GLU A 175 -47.79 20.83 -29.15
N ILE A 176 -48.36 20.42 -28.00
CA ILE A 176 -49.49 19.48 -27.92
C ILE A 176 -50.72 20.06 -28.63
N GLU A 177 -51.09 21.31 -28.32
CA GLU A 177 -52.22 21.98 -28.98
C GLU A 177 -52.05 22.03 -30.51
N LYS A 178 -50.83 22.30 -31.00
CA LYS A 178 -50.53 22.29 -32.45
C LYS A 178 -50.52 20.91 -33.10
N GLU A 179 -50.33 19.83 -32.35
CA GLU A 179 -50.43 18.47 -32.86
C GLU A 179 -51.89 18.00 -32.90
N GLU A 180 -52.70 18.38 -31.91
CA GLU A 180 -54.15 18.14 -31.91
C GLU A 180 -54.83 18.88 -33.07
N ASP A 181 -54.52 20.17 -33.27
CA ASP A 181 -55.01 20.98 -34.40
C ASP A 181 -54.57 20.48 -35.79
N ARG A 182 -53.51 19.65 -35.87
CA ARG A 182 -53.03 19.06 -37.14
C ARG A 182 -53.68 17.71 -37.47
N ASN A 183 -54.32 17.09 -36.49
CA ASN A 183 -54.94 15.76 -36.61
C ASN A 183 -56.47 15.81 -36.71
N GLU A 184 -57.08 17.00 -36.56
CA GLU A 184 -58.47 17.32 -36.96
C GLU A 184 -58.56 17.78 -38.42
#